data_AF-A0A193C8I3-F1
#
_entry.id   AF-A0A193C8I3-F1
#
_cell.length_a   1.000
_cell.length_b   1.000
_cell.length_c   1.000
_cell.angle_alpha   90.00
_cell.angle_beta   90.00
_cell.angle_gamma   90.00
#
_symmetry.space_group_name_H-M   'P 1'
#
loop_
_entity.id
_entity.type
_entity.pdbx_description
1 polymer ?
#
loop_
_entity_poly.entity_id
_entity_poly.type
_entity_poly.pdbx_seq_one_letter_code
_entity_poly.pdbx_strand_id
1 'polypeptide(L)'
;MPSPALRRALTDPGPRPLPDEVSELLEKLAAPPRLAAHLRAVHDVACSLADWLEKQHPELAFEREATLFGAATHDIGKTVHPEELSGPGSAHEQAGYELLLSQGIDEERARFARTHAAWSADVGVEDLLVSTADKVWKAKRVTDLEQLLVDRLTAASGQSPWEVFMALDDVLDRIAAAADGRLAFQARHPIHD
;
A
#
# COMPACT_ATOMS: atom_id res chain seq x y z
N MET A 1 6.82 20.22 -15.74
CA MET A 1 7.03 20.72 -14.35
C MET A 1 5.93 20.12 -13.51
N PRO A 2 6.24 19.37 -12.43
CA PRO A 2 5.21 18.81 -11.56
C PRO A 2 4.39 19.94 -10.94
N SER A 3 3.10 19.71 -10.76
CA SER A 3 2.22 20.74 -10.23
C SER A 3 2.61 21.11 -8.79
N PRO A 4 2.36 22.36 -8.36
CA PRO A 4 2.54 22.74 -6.97
C PRO A 4 1.70 21.89 -5.99
N ALA A 5 0.55 21.36 -6.42
CA ALA A 5 -0.31 20.54 -5.60
C ALA A 5 0.21 19.11 -5.43
N LEU A 6 0.73 18.51 -6.50
CA LEU A 6 1.39 17.20 -6.46
C LEU A 6 2.62 17.26 -5.56
N ARG A 7 3.47 18.29 -5.73
CA ARG A 7 4.64 18.44 -4.87
C ARG A 7 4.25 18.55 -3.39
N ARG A 8 3.22 19.33 -3.06
CA ARG A 8 2.68 19.37 -1.68
C ARG A 8 2.20 18.00 -1.21
N ALA A 9 1.46 17.25 -2.04
CA ALA A 9 1.05 15.89 -1.70
C ALA A 9 2.24 14.98 -1.38
N LEU A 10 3.37 15.14 -2.08
CA LEU A 10 4.59 14.37 -1.85
C LEU A 10 5.41 14.83 -0.63
N THR A 11 5.39 16.12 -0.29
CA THR A 11 6.31 16.69 0.72
C THR A 11 5.67 17.22 2.00
N ASP A 12 4.34 17.40 2.04
CA ASP A 12 3.65 17.94 3.21
C ASP A 12 3.87 17.03 4.44
N PRO A 13 3.93 17.59 5.66
CA PRO A 13 4.09 16.81 6.88
C PRO A 13 2.89 15.87 7.08
N GLY A 14 3.15 14.69 7.65
CA GLY A 14 2.13 13.67 7.86
C GLY A 14 2.71 12.27 7.67
N PRO A 15 2.11 11.42 6.82
CA PRO A 15 2.63 10.08 6.51
C PRO A 15 4.10 10.09 6.08
N ARG A 16 4.81 8.99 6.30
CA ARG A 16 6.21 8.81 5.83
C ARG A 16 6.34 9.14 4.33
N PRO A 17 7.51 9.66 3.90
CA PRO A 17 7.77 9.91 2.48
C PRO A 17 7.76 8.60 1.68
N LEU A 18 7.38 8.67 0.40
CA LEU A 18 7.54 7.53 -0.52
C LEU A 18 9.02 7.31 -0.83
N PRO A 19 9.42 6.12 -1.35
CA PRO A 19 10.72 5.94 -1.96
C PRO A 19 10.97 7.01 -3.04
N ASP A 20 12.21 7.51 -3.13
CA ASP A 20 12.55 8.60 -4.06
C ASP A 20 12.20 8.25 -5.50
N GLU A 21 12.48 7.01 -5.93
CA GLU A 21 12.14 6.51 -7.27
C GLU A 21 10.63 6.60 -7.58
N VAL A 22 9.78 6.41 -6.58
CA VAL A 22 8.32 6.48 -6.74
C VAL A 22 7.86 7.93 -6.78
N SER A 23 8.42 8.80 -5.94
CA SER A 23 8.12 10.23 -5.96
C SER A 23 8.49 10.85 -7.31
N GLU A 24 9.68 10.55 -7.81
CA GLU A 24 10.15 10.98 -9.13
C GLU A 24 9.26 10.45 -10.26
N LEU A 25 8.84 9.19 -10.15
CA LEU A 25 7.92 8.59 -11.12
C LEU A 25 6.55 9.29 -11.13
N LEU A 26 5.97 9.57 -9.97
CA LEU A 26 4.69 10.28 -9.87
C LEU A 26 4.80 11.70 -10.43
N GLU A 27 5.91 12.40 -10.19
CA GLU A 27 6.17 13.71 -10.82
C GLU A 27 6.32 13.62 -12.34
N LYS A 28 7.06 12.63 -12.84
CA LYS A 28 7.23 12.36 -14.27
C LYS A 28 5.89 12.08 -14.96
N LEU A 29 5.01 11.35 -14.29
CA LEU A 29 3.69 10.98 -14.78
C LEU A 29 2.62 12.07 -14.60
N ALA A 30 2.98 13.20 -13.94
CA ALA A 30 2.02 14.24 -13.54
C ALA A 30 0.81 13.65 -12.79
N ALA A 31 1.09 12.76 -11.85
CA ALA A 31 0.06 12.04 -11.10
C ALA A 31 -0.86 13.01 -10.34
N PRO A 32 -2.16 12.68 -10.21
CA PRO A 32 -3.09 13.47 -9.40
C PRO A 32 -2.60 13.68 -7.95
N PRO A 33 -2.70 14.88 -7.37
CA PRO A 33 -2.27 15.12 -5.99
C PRO A 33 -2.98 14.20 -4.97
N ARG A 34 -4.27 13.93 -5.19
CA ARG A 34 -5.05 12.97 -4.39
C ARG A 34 -4.46 11.57 -4.42
N LEU A 35 -3.96 11.13 -5.58
CA LEU A 35 -3.32 9.82 -5.74
C LEU A 35 -2.01 9.78 -4.95
N ALA A 36 -1.14 10.78 -5.10
CA ALA A 36 0.12 10.83 -4.35
C ALA A 36 -0.11 10.83 -2.83
N ALA A 37 -1.13 11.57 -2.34
CA ALA A 37 -1.49 11.58 -0.93
C ALA A 37 -2.04 10.22 -0.44
N HIS A 38 -2.82 9.53 -1.27
CA HIS A 38 -3.28 8.16 -1.02
C HIS A 38 -2.10 7.19 -0.87
N LEU A 39 -1.22 7.17 -1.87
CA LEU A 39 -0.05 6.27 -1.89
C LEU A 39 0.84 6.50 -0.67
N ARG A 40 1.04 7.75 -0.24
CA ARG A 40 1.76 8.06 1.02
C ARG A 40 1.08 7.51 2.26
N ALA A 41 -0.24 7.64 2.37
CA ALA A 41 -0.99 7.12 3.50
C ALA A 41 -0.91 5.59 3.59
N VAL A 42 -1.00 4.89 2.45
CA VAL A 42 -0.87 3.42 2.40
C VAL A 42 0.57 2.99 2.64
N HIS A 43 1.56 3.67 2.06
CA HIS A 43 2.97 3.38 2.28
C HIS A 43 3.39 3.53 3.76
N ASP A 44 2.90 4.55 4.47
CA ASP A 44 3.15 4.72 5.92
C ASP A 44 2.60 3.55 6.76
N VAL A 45 1.44 3.01 6.35
CA VAL A 45 0.88 1.80 6.95
C VAL A 45 1.73 0.58 6.62
N ALA A 46 2.14 0.39 5.37
CA ALA A 46 3.01 -0.71 4.97
C ALA A 46 4.35 -0.68 5.72
N CYS A 47 4.93 0.51 5.92
CA CYS A 47 6.09 0.71 6.78
C CYS A 47 5.83 0.23 8.21
N SER A 48 4.68 0.57 8.80
CA SER A 48 4.32 0.16 10.17
C SER A 48 4.11 -1.35 10.29
N LEU A 49 3.52 -1.99 9.27
CA LEU A 49 3.36 -3.44 9.19
C LEU A 49 4.73 -4.13 9.06
N ALA A 50 5.60 -3.62 8.19
CA ALA A 50 6.93 -4.18 7.99
C ALA A 50 7.81 -4.03 9.25
N ASP A 51 7.76 -2.87 9.93
CA ASP A 51 8.42 -2.65 11.23
C ASP A 51 7.94 -3.66 12.30
N TRP A 52 6.63 -3.92 12.33
CA TRP A 52 6.05 -4.91 13.24
C TRP A 52 6.51 -6.33 12.90
N LEU A 53 6.50 -6.69 11.62
CA LEU A 53 6.83 -8.04 11.15
C LEU A 53 8.30 -8.38 11.42
N GLU A 54 9.23 -7.48 11.12
CA GLU A 54 10.65 -7.65 11.44
C GLU A 54 10.92 -7.80 12.94
N LYS A 55 10.10 -7.16 13.77
CA LYS A 55 10.27 -7.17 15.22
C LYS A 55 9.62 -8.38 15.88
N GLN A 56 8.43 -8.78 15.43
CA GLN A 56 7.61 -9.81 16.08
C GLN A 56 7.70 -11.18 15.41
N HIS A 57 8.05 -11.22 14.11
CA HIS A 57 8.12 -12.43 13.30
C HIS A 57 9.36 -12.44 12.40
N PRO A 58 10.59 -12.28 12.95
CA PRO A 58 11.83 -12.28 12.16
C PRO A 58 12.08 -13.60 11.39
N GLU A 59 11.34 -14.66 11.71
CA GLU A 59 11.37 -15.97 11.05
C GLU A 59 10.68 -15.96 9.69
N LEU A 60 9.75 -15.03 9.46
CA LEU A 60 9.11 -14.88 8.16
C LEU A 60 10.00 -14.05 7.24
N ALA A 61 10.68 -14.72 6.32
CA ALA A 61 11.38 -14.05 5.24
C ALA A 61 10.37 -13.34 4.32
N PHE A 62 10.58 -12.04 4.12
CA PHE A 62 9.83 -11.24 3.16
C PHE A 62 10.73 -10.14 2.60
N GLU A 63 10.41 -9.66 1.41
CA GLU A 63 11.11 -8.55 0.78
C GLU A 63 10.50 -7.21 1.19
N ARG A 64 11.11 -6.58 2.21
CA ARG A 64 10.66 -5.28 2.74
C ARG A 64 10.58 -4.22 1.64
N GLU A 65 11.66 -4.00 0.90
CA GLU A 65 11.75 -3.01 -0.16
C GLU A 65 10.66 -3.21 -1.23
N ALA A 66 10.43 -4.47 -1.66
CA ALA A 66 9.39 -4.81 -2.60
C ALA A 66 7.98 -4.50 -2.06
N THR A 67 7.71 -4.83 -0.78
CA THR A 67 6.44 -4.53 -0.12
C THR A 67 6.19 -3.02 -0.05
N LEU A 68 7.20 -2.25 0.33
CA LEU A 68 7.11 -0.80 0.45
C LEU A 68 6.92 -0.11 -0.91
N PHE A 69 7.58 -0.61 -1.95
CA PHE A 69 7.36 -0.18 -3.33
C PHE A 69 5.94 -0.52 -3.80
N GLY A 70 5.48 -1.75 -3.55
CA GLY A 70 4.14 -2.20 -3.91
C GLY A 70 3.07 -1.31 -3.29
N ALA A 71 3.16 -1.02 -2.00
CA ALA A 71 2.25 -0.10 -1.32
C ALA A 71 2.29 1.32 -1.92
N ALA A 72 3.48 1.80 -2.26
CA ALA A 72 3.70 3.10 -2.86
C ALA A 72 3.26 3.22 -4.32
N THR A 73 2.93 2.11 -5.00
CA THR A 73 2.60 2.09 -6.44
C THR A 73 1.31 1.35 -6.80
N HIS A 74 0.66 0.63 -5.87
CA HIS A 74 -0.48 -0.26 -6.16
C HIS A 74 -1.60 0.41 -6.96
N ASP A 75 -1.85 1.70 -6.71
CA ASP A 75 -2.91 2.47 -7.34
C ASP A 75 -2.43 3.38 -8.48
N ILE A 76 -1.18 3.22 -8.95
CA ILE A 76 -0.54 4.15 -9.91
C ILE A 76 -1.32 4.26 -11.23
N GLY A 77 -2.06 3.22 -11.61
CA GLY A 77 -2.94 3.23 -12.79
C GLY A 77 -4.07 4.26 -12.71
N LYS A 78 -4.38 4.80 -11.53
CA LYS A 78 -5.30 5.94 -11.37
C LYS A 78 -4.73 7.25 -11.93
N THR A 79 -3.47 7.26 -12.35
CA THR A 79 -2.93 8.30 -13.24
C THR A 79 -3.56 8.23 -14.64
N VAL A 80 -3.85 7.01 -15.12
CA VAL A 80 -4.49 6.74 -16.43
C VAL A 80 -6.02 6.80 -16.31
N HIS A 81 -6.54 6.34 -15.16
CA HIS A 81 -7.98 6.27 -14.84
C HIS A 81 -8.34 7.17 -13.64
N PRO A 82 -8.21 8.50 -13.75
CA PRO A 82 -8.44 9.42 -12.63
C PRO A 82 -9.87 9.40 -12.10
N GLU A 83 -10.85 8.98 -12.89
CA GLU A 83 -12.24 8.78 -12.48
C GLU A 83 -12.38 7.79 -11.31
N GLU A 84 -11.46 6.81 -11.21
CA GLU A 84 -11.45 5.79 -10.16
C GLU A 84 -10.82 6.29 -8.83
N LEU A 85 -10.39 7.56 -8.75
CA LEU A 85 -9.97 8.19 -7.49
C LEU A 85 -11.14 8.49 -6.55
N SER A 86 -12.33 8.67 -7.11
CA SER A 86 -13.55 8.96 -6.36
C SER A 86 -14.76 8.10 -6.76
N GLY A 87 -14.70 7.46 -7.93
CA GLY A 87 -15.70 6.52 -8.41
C GLY A 87 -15.30 5.06 -8.18
N PRO A 88 -16.25 4.13 -8.35
CA PRO A 88 -15.93 2.71 -8.42
C PRO A 88 -15.15 2.40 -9.71
N GLY A 89 -14.36 1.33 -9.69
CA GLY A 89 -13.65 0.84 -10.87
C GLY A 89 -12.47 -0.06 -10.50
N SER A 90 -11.92 -0.71 -11.52
CA SER A 90 -10.75 -1.60 -11.43
C SER A 90 -9.88 -1.53 -12.68
N ALA A 91 -10.12 -0.58 -13.59
CA ALA A 91 -9.31 -0.42 -14.79
C ALA A 91 -7.89 0.02 -14.45
N HIS A 92 -7.71 0.75 -13.34
CA HIS A 92 -6.39 1.14 -12.83
C HIS A 92 -5.47 -0.06 -12.54
N GLU A 93 -6.01 -1.25 -12.27
CA GLU A 93 -5.19 -2.40 -11.88
C GLU A 93 -4.30 -2.85 -13.05
N GLN A 94 -4.91 -3.19 -14.18
CA GLN A 94 -4.18 -3.60 -15.37
C GLN A 94 -3.42 -2.42 -16.01
N ALA A 95 -4.02 -1.23 -16.04
CA ALA A 95 -3.36 -0.04 -16.57
C ALA A 95 -2.12 0.36 -15.75
N GLY A 96 -2.17 0.19 -14.42
CA GLY A 96 -1.06 0.47 -13.52
C GLY A 96 0.10 -0.50 -13.72
N TYR A 97 -0.21 -1.79 -13.91
CA TYR A 97 0.80 -2.80 -14.25
C TYR A 97 1.50 -2.47 -15.57
N GLU A 98 0.74 -2.22 -16.64
CA GLU A 98 1.28 -1.84 -17.95
C GLU A 98 2.07 -0.54 -17.91
N LEU A 99 1.60 0.44 -17.13
CA LEU A 99 2.28 1.69 -16.92
C LEU A 99 3.65 1.47 -16.27
N LEU A 100 3.74 0.71 -15.19
CA LEU A 100 5.02 0.40 -14.53
C LEU A 100 6.00 -0.29 -15.47
N LEU A 101 5.55 -1.27 -16.26
CA LEU A 101 6.39 -1.93 -17.26
C LEU A 101 6.91 -0.93 -18.32
N SER A 102 6.06 -0.01 -18.78
CA SER A 102 6.48 1.03 -19.74
C SER A 102 7.55 1.98 -19.19
N GLN A 103 7.68 2.05 -17.85
CA GLN A 103 8.70 2.84 -17.16
C GLN A 103 9.97 2.04 -16.85
N GLY A 104 10.04 0.77 -17.27
CA GLY A 104 11.19 -0.12 -17.06
C GLY A 104 11.21 -0.81 -15.69
N ILE A 105 10.12 -0.75 -14.94
CA ILE A 105 9.94 -1.58 -13.74
C ILE A 105 9.67 -3.01 -14.19
N ASP A 106 10.32 -3.98 -13.55
CA ASP A 106 10.16 -5.39 -13.86
C ASP A 106 8.77 -5.93 -13.46
N GLU A 107 8.39 -7.08 -14.02
CA GLU A 107 7.08 -7.70 -13.78
C GLU A 107 6.84 -8.07 -12.32
N GLU A 108 7.90 -8.44 -11.61
CA GLU A 108 7.84 -8.86 -10.21
C GLU A 108 7.38 -7.67 -9.35
N ARG A 109 8.00 -6.51 -9.48
CA ARG A 109 7.58 -5.29 -8.77
C ARG A 109 6.27 -4.72 -9.32
N ALA A 110 6.06 -4.76 -10.64
CA ALA A 110 4.86 -4.19 -11.26
C ALA A 110 3.57 -4.92 -10.86
N ARG A 111 3.65 -6.21 -10.48
CA ARG A 111 2.48 -7.04 -10.16
C ARG A 111 1.58 -6.43 -9.09
N PHE A 112 2.14 -5.70 -8.12
CA PHE A 112 1.39 -5.13 -7.01
C PHE A 112 0.27 -4.20 -7.47
N ALA A 113 0.39 -3.58 -8.65
CA ALA A 113 -0.67 -2.77 -9.24
C ALA A 113 -1.95 -3.57 -9.51
N ARG A 114 -1.85 -4.87 -9.79
CA ARG A 114 -2.99 -5.74 -10.11
C ARG A 114 -3.31 -6.83 -9.08
N THR A 115 -2.44 -7.06 -8.09
CA THR A 115 -2.66 -8.09 -7.06
C THR A 115 -3.24 -7.54 -5.76
N HIS A 116 -3.13 -6.23 -5.49
CA HIS A 116 -3.53 -5.64 -4.21
C HIS A 116 -5.05 -5.75 -3.88
N ALA A 117 -5.89 -5.97 -4.89
CA ALA A 117 -7.33 -6.17 -4.74
C ALA A 117 -7.75 -7.65 -4.82
N ALA A 118 -6.81 -8.55 -5.12
CA ALA A 118 -7.05 -9.97 -5.35
C ALA A 118 -6.04 -10.81 -4.56
N TRP A 119 -6.47 -11.31 -3.40
CA TRP A 119 -5.67 -12.19 -2.54
C TRP A 119 -6.23 -13.61 -2.50
N SER A 120 -5.33 -14.59 -2.47
CA SER A 120 -5.63 -16.00 -2.26
C SER A 120 -4.48 -16.66 -1.49
N ALA A 121 -4.59 -17.96 -1.23
CA ALA A 121 -3.49 -18.74 -0.67
C ALA A 121 -2.27 -18.86 -1.61
N ASP A 122 -2.34 -18.38 -2.85
CA ASP A 122 -1.27 -18.51 -3.85
C ASP A 122 -0.41 -17.24 -3.98
N VAL A 123 -0.85 -16.11 -3.42
CA VAL A 123 -0.06 -14.87 -3.46
C VAL A 123 1.03 -14.86 -2.38
N GLY A 124 2.09 -14.11 -2.65
CA GLY A 124 3.22 -13.91 -1.73
C GLY A 124 2.82 -13.14 -0.48
N VAL A 125 3.65 -13.21 0.57
CA VAL A 125 3.40 -12.45 1.80
C VAL A 125 3.45 -10.94 1.54
N GLU A 126 4.30 -10.49 0.63
CA GLU A 126 4.42 -9.09 0.21
C GLU A 126 3.09 -8.58 -0.37
N ASP A 127 2.43 -9.39 -1.21
CA ASP A 127 1.14 -9.06 -1.81
C ASP A 127 0.05 -8.96 -0.73
N LEU A 128 0.06 -9.84 0.27
CA LEU A 128 -0.85 -9.77 1.43
C LEU A 128 -0.59 -8.53 2.29
N LEU A 129 0.67 -8.14 2.50
CA LEU A 129 1.04 -6.95 3.26
C LEU A 129 0.60 -5.66 2.54
N VAL A 130 0.80 -5.59 1.22
CA VAL A 130 0.32 -4.46 0.39
C VAL A 130 -1.20 -4.37 0.44
N SER A 131 -1.89 -5.50 0.24
CA SER A 131 -3.35 -5.57 0.30
C SER A 131 -3.86 -5.14 1.69
N THR A 132 -3.21 -5.61 2.76
CA THR A 132 -3.59 -5.30 4.14
C THR A 132 -3.40 -3.81 4.42
N ALA A 133 -2.28 -3.23 3.97
CA ALA A 133 -2.03 -1.80 4.09
C ALA A 133 -3.11 -0.97 3.40
N ASP A 134 -3.52 -1.33 2.18
CA ASP A 134 -4.59 -0.66 1.43
C ASP A 134 -5.99 -0.78 2.10
N LYS A 135 -6.22 -1.79 2.95
CA LYS A 135 -7.46 -1.85 3.73
C LYS A 135 -7.35 -1.06 5.03
N VAL A 136 -6.34 -1.33 5.84
CA VAL A 136 -6.27 -0.82 7.22
C VAL A 136 -5.87 0.66 7.30
N TRP A 137 -5.31 1.27 6.24
CA TRP A 137 -5.02 2.72 6.27
C TRP A 137 -6.25 3.57 6.59
N LYS A 138 -7.44 3.13 6.17
CA LYS A 138 -8.75 3.72 6.45
C LYS A 138 -9.57 2.93 7.48
N ALA A 139 -8.90 2.19 8.36
CA ALA A 139 -9.49 1.33 9.39
C ALA A 139 -10.41 0.21 8.86
N LYS A 140 -10.31 -0.16 7.57
CA LYS A 140 -11.07 -1.31 7.05
C LYS A 140 -10.34 -2.61 7.42
N ARG A 141 -11.01 -3.44 8.23
CA ARG A 141 -10.62 -4.81 8.55
C ARG A 141 -11.20 -5.78 7.53
N VAL A 142 -10.44 -6.82 7.16
CA VAL A 142 -10.87 -7.83 6.17
C VAL A 142 -10.44 -9.21 6.66
N THR A 143 -11.38 -9.93 7.28
CA THR A 143 -11.12 -11.21 7.95
C THR A 143 -10.41 -12.23 7.06
N ASP A 144 -10.86 -12.43 5.82
CA ASP A 144 -10.26 -13.43 4.93
C ASP A 144 -8.80 -13.09 4.56
N LEU A 145 -8.49 -11.80 4.39
CA LEU A 145 -7.13 -11.34 4.11
C LEU A 145 -6.23 -11.46 5.35
N GLU A 146 -6.76 -11.08 6.50
CA GLU A 146 -6.04 -11.19 7.78
C GLU A 146 -5.76 -12.65 8.14
N GLN A 147 -6.69 -13.57 7.84
CA GLN A 147 -6.47 -15.01 8.05
C GLN A 147 -5.32 -15.54 7.19
N LEU A 148 -5.19 -15.10 5.94
CA LEU A 148 -4.05 -15.50 5.09
C LEU A 148 -2.70 -15.07 5.71
N LEU A 149 -2.62 -13.87 6.31
CA LEU A 149 -1.43 -13.44 7.03
C LEU A 149 -1.18 -14.29 8.28
N VAL A 150 -2.22 -14.58 9.07
CA VAL A 150 -2.11 -15.45 10.25
C VAL A 150 -1.55 -16.82 9.85
N ASP A 151 -2.05 -17.40 8.75
CA ASP A 151 -1.60 -18.71 8.26
C ASP A 151 -0.11 -18.67 7.86
N ARG A 152 0.34 -17.61 7.16
CA ARG A 152 1.74 -17.43 6.77
C ARG A 152 2.66 -17.29 7.98
N LEU A 153 2.27 -16.44 8.93
CA LEU A 153 3.04 -16.17 10.14
C LEU A 153 3.14 -17.40 11.02
N THR A 154 2.02 -18.12 11.21
CA THR A 154 1.97 -19.40 11.95
C THR A 154 2.90 -20.43 11.32
N ALA A 155 2.86 -20.57 9.99
CA ALA A 155 3.70 -21.53 9.27
C ALA A 155 5.20 -21.21 9.40
N ALA A 156 5.57 -19.93 9.43
CA ALA A 156 6.96 -19.50 9.55
C ALA A 156 7.50 -19.56 10.98
N SER A 157 6.71 -19.14 11.97
CA SER A 157 7.16 -19.03 13.37
C SER A 157 6.94 -20.31 14.19
N GLY A 158 6.03 -21.19 13.76
CA GLY A 158 5.59 -22.35 14.53
C GLY A 158 4.77 -22.01 15.79
N GLN A 159 4.39 -20.74 15.97
CA GLN A 159 3.53 -20.29 17.06
C GLN A 159 2.10 -20.81 16.90
N SER A 160 1.29 -20.73 17.95
CA SER A 160 -0.12 -21.09 17.81
C SER A 160 -0.87 -20.04 16.96
N PRO A 161 -1.84 -20.44 16.12
CA PRO A 161 -2.62 -19.50 15.31
C PRO A 161 -3.31 -18.41 16.14
N TRP A 162 -3.71 -18.73 17.38
CA TRP A 162 -4.33 -17.78 18.29
C TRP A 162 -3.37 -16.68 18.75
N GLU A 163 -2.13 -17.03 19.10
CA GLU A 163 -1.12 -16.04 19.51
C GLU A 163 -0.76 -15.11 18.34
N VAL A 164 -0.62 -15.66 17.14
CA VAL A 164 -0.35 -14.89 15.91
C VAL A 164 -1.53 -13.96 15.59
N PHE A 165 -2.76 -14.46 15.66
CA PHE A 165 -3.96 -13.66 15.45
C PHE A 165 -4.04 -12.48 16.43
N MET A 166 -3.85 -12.73 17.73
CA MET A 166 -3.87 -11.66 18.75
C MET A 166 -2.80 -10.59 18.47
N ALA A 167 -1.59 -11.00 18.11
CA ALA A 167 -0.51 -10.06 17.78
C ALA A 167 -0.80 -9.24 16.53
N LEU A 168 -1.40 -9.86 15.49
CA LEU A 168 -1.83 -9.17 14.28
C LEU A 168 -2.99 -8.20 14.58
N ASP A 169 -3.97 -8.63 15.36
CA ASP A 169 -5.12 -7.80 15.75
C ASP A 169 -4.68 -6.53 16.49
N ASP A 170 -3.78 -6.69 17.48
CA ASP A 170 -3.22 -5.58 18.26
C ASP A 170 -2.45 -4.55 17.40
N VAL A 171 -1.74 -4.98 16.35
CA VAL A 171 -1.07 -4.03 15.45
C VAL A 171 -2.06 -3.38 14.49
N LEU A 172 -3.02 -4.12 13.96
CA LEU A 172 -4.03 -3.58 13.04
C LEU A 172 -4.95 -2.58 13.74
N ASP A 173 -5.32 -2.81 15.00
CA ASP A 173 -6.11 -1.86 15.79
C ASP A 173 -5.35 -0.57 16.10
N ARG A 174 -4.06 -0.67 16.45
CA ARG A 174 -3.22 0.52 16.63
C ARG A 174 -3.07 1.33 15.35
N ILE A 175 -2.91 0.66 14.21
CA ILE A 175 -2.88 1.33 12.91
C ILE A 175 -4.24 1.98 12.62
N ALA A 176 -5.34 1.24 12.78
CA ALA A 176 -6.70 1.70 12.52
C ALA A 176 -7.08 2.92 13.37
N ALA A 177 -6.63 3.00 14.62
CA ALA A 177 -6.86 4.14 15.51
C ALA A 177 -6.33 5.47 14.95
N ALA A 178 -5.36 5.44 14.02
CA ALA A 178 -4.81 6.63 13.36
C ALA A 178 -5.43 6.92 11.97
N ALA A 179 -6.47 6.19 11.55
CA ALA A 179 -7.06 6.29 10.22
C ALA A 179 -7.65 7.67 9.91
N ASP A 180 -8.31 8.31 10.87
CA ASP A 180 -8.89 9.65 10.69
C ASP A 180 -7.83 10.69 10.28
N GLY A 181 -6.63 10.59 10.85
CA GLY A 181 -5.51 11.46 10.49
C GLY A 181 -5.05 11.27 9.04
N ARG A 182 -4.99 10.02 8.56
CA ARG A 182 -4.64 9.69 7.17
C ARG A 182 -5.72 10.10 6.18
N LEU A 183 -6.99 9.89 6.53
CA LEU A 183 -8.14 10.36 5.75
C LEU A 183 -8.15 11.89 5.65
N ALA A 184 -7.94 12.60 6.76
CA ALA A 184 -7.85 14.05 6.77
C ALA A 184 -6.64 14.57 5.98
N PHE A 185 -5.50 13.88 6.01
CA PHE A 185 -4.34 14.18 5.16
C PHE A 185 -4.70 14.06 3.69
N GLN A 186 -5.19 12.90 3.25
CA GLN A 186 -5.60 12.65 1.86
C GLN A 186 -6.65 13.68 1.38
N ALA A 187 -7.62 14.02 2.24
CA ALA A 187 -8.71 14.95 1.94
C ALA A 187 -8.27 16.36 1.55
N ARG A 188 -7.07 16.81 1.96
CA ARG A 188 -6.54 18.15 1.67
C ARG A 188 -6.04 18.31 0.24
N HIS A 189 -5.82 17.21 -0.47
CA HIS A 189 -5.24 17.23 -1.82
C HIS A 189 -6.33 17.07 -2.88
N PRO A 190 -6.37 17.88 -3.95
CA PRO A 190 -7.42 17.81 -4.95
C PRO A 190 -7.24 16.59 -5.88
N ILE A 191 -8.34 16.15 -6.50
CA ILE A 191 -8.35 15.06 -7.50
C ILE A 191 -7.74 15.54 -8.83
N HIS A 192 -7.84 16.84 -9.13
CA HIS A 192 -7.26 17.46 -10.32
C HIS A 192 -6.32 18.58 -9.89
N ASP A 193 -5.34 18.88 -10.74
CA ASP A 193 -4.46 20.03 -10.59
C ASP A 193 -5.12 21.35 -11.02
#